data_AF-C5RBY3-F1
#
_entry.id   AF-C5RBY3-F1
#
_cell.length_a   1.000
_cell.length_b   1.000
_cell.length_c   1.000
_cell.angle_alpha   90.00
_cell.angle_beta   90.00
_cell.angle_gamma   90.00
#
_symmetry.space_group_name_H-M   'P 1'
#
loop_
_entity.id
_entity.type
_entity.pdbx_description
1 polymer ?
#
loop_
_entity_poly.entity_id
_entity_poly.type
_entity_poly.pdbx_seq_one_letter_code
_entity_poly.pdbx_strand_id
1 'polypeptide(L)'
;MENDYRGFVTNKGWAHAIAHGSDFLGSSLSHTKFHLTNVSELFITLKKVINRLETPFIDEEESRLASAFKLGVQAENISVEDFIKGIQYIDKELWMQYDATKLNTCYRLHTWTLILHHWLIFFSNDSEIKSIVELKLNHYYQKMGYNF
;
A
#
# COMPACT_ATOMS: atom_id res chain seq x y z
N MET A 1 -17.61 5.03 -6.54
CA MET A 1 -16.16 4.96 -6.26
C MET A 1 -15.59 6.34 -6.51
N GLU A 2 -14.72 6.80 -5.62
CA GLU A 2 -14.07 8.11 -5.68
C GLU A 2 -13.01 8.14 -6.81
N ASN A 3 -12.93 9.27 -7.52
CA ASN A 3 -12.08 9.43 -8.72
C ASN A 3 -11.10 10.62 -8.59
N ASP A 4 -11.14 11.37 -7.50
CA ASP A 4 -10.22 12.49 -7.27
C ASP A 4 -8.96 12.03 -6.52
N TYR A 5 -7.79 12.30 -7.11
CA TYR A 5 -6.46 11.91 -6.58
C TYR A 5 -5.53 13.11 -6.44
N ARG A 6 -6.06 14.32 -6.58
CA ARG A 6 -5.24 15.54 -6.63
C ARG A 6 -4.81 15.94 -5.22
N GLY A 7 -3.63 16.51 -5.07
CA GLY A 7 -3.22 17.17 -3.83
C GLY A 7 -3.95 18.51 -3.65
N PHE A 8 -3.22 19.58 -3.41
CA PHE A 8 -3.82 20.91 -3.39
C PHE A 8 -4.33 21.33 -4.77
N VAL A 9 -5.62 21.62 -4.88
CA VAL A 9 -6.25 22.20 -6.06
C VAL A 9 -6.44 23.70 -5.85
N THR A 10 -5.79 24.51 -6.67
CA THR A 10 -5.92 25.98 -6.63
C THR A 10 -7.39 26.38 -6.66
N ASN A 11 -7.81 27.19 -5.68
CA ASN A 11 -9.19 27.65 -5.44
C ASN A 11 -10.20 26.57 -5.00
N LYS A 12 -9.78 25.31 -4.77
CA LYS A 12 -10.65 24.23 -4.24
C LYS A 12 -10.09 23.56 -2.97
N GLY A 13 -8.86 23.84 -2.58
CA GLY A 13 -8.22 23.25 -1.40
C GLY A 13 -7.67 21.86 -1.67
N TRP A 14 -7.32 21.12 -0.62
CA TRP A 14 -6.72 19.79 -0.70
C TRP A 14 -7.76 18.74 -1.15
N ALA A 15 -7.49 18.04 -2.25
CA ALA A 15 -8.31 16.94 -2.77
C ALA A 15 -7.77 15.56 -2.31
N HIS A 16 -7.47 15.45 -1.02
CA HIS A 16 -6.83 14.31 -0.34
C HIS A 16 -7.74 13.09 -0.16
N ALA A 17 -8.46 12.67 -1.20
CA ALA A 17 -9.41 11.56 -1.09
C ALA A 17 -8.73 10.26 -0.65
N ILE A 18 -7.48 10.01 -1.08
CA ILE A 18 -6.71 8.84 -0.66
C ILE A 18 -6.27 8.97 0.79
N ALA A 19 -5.86 10.15 1.24
CA ALA A 19 -5.49 10.37 2.63
C ALA A 19 -6.70 10.17 3.56
N HIS A 20 -7.83 10.80 3.27
CA HIS A 20 -9.07 10.64 4.04
C HIS A 20 -9.63 9.22 3.95
N GLY A 21 -9.56 8.59 2.77
CA GLY A 21 -9.94 7.20 2.58
C GLY A 21 -9.08 6.25 3.42
N SER A 22 -7.78 6.52 3.54
CA SER A 22 -6.86 5.76 4.38
C SER A 22 -7.19 5.93 5.87
N ASP A 23 -7.46 7.16 6.32
CA ASP A 23 -7.82 7.43 7.72
C ASP A 23 -9.14 6.74 8.10
N PHE A 24 -10.13 6.80 7.22
CA PHE A 24 -11.40 6.10 7.37
C PHE A 24 -11.22 4.58 7.40
N LEU A 25 -10.40 4.05 6.48
CA LEU A 25 -10.10 2.63 6.41
C LEU A 25 -9.40 2.15 7.69
N GLY A 26 -8.38 2.88 8.17
CA GLY A 26 -7.67 2.55 9.40
C GLY A 26 -8.57 2.59 10.64
N SER A 27 -9.45 3.59 10.71
CA SER A 27 -10.45 3.70 11.78
C SER A 27 -11.44 2.52 11.73
N SER A 28 -11.85 2.10 10.53
CA SER A 28 -12.74 0.96 10.35
C SER A 28 -12.05 -0.35 10.74
N LEU A 29 -10.84 -0.60 10.20
CA LEU A 29 -10.09 -1.83 10.44
C LEU A 29 -9.64 -2.00 11.90
N SER A 30 -9.55 -0.93 12.69
CA SER A 30 -9.23 -1.00 14.12
C SER A 30 -10.45 -1.10 15.04
N HIS A 31 -11.67 -0.99 14.49
CA HIS A 31 -12.88 -0.94 15.29
C HIS A 31 -13.37 -2.34 15.67
N THR A 32 -13.68 -2.56 16.96
CA THR A 32 -14.07 -3.88 17.50
C THR A 32 -15.37 -4.45 16.92
N LYS A 33 -16.24 -3.59 16.37
CA LYS A 33 -17.49 -3.99 15.69
C LYS A 33 -17.36 -4.10 14.17
N PHE A 34 -16.18 -3.82 13.62
CA PHE A 34 -15.94 -3.97 12.21
C PHE A 34 -15.44 -5.39 11.95
N HIS A 35 -16.28 -6.21 11.33
CA HIS A 35 -15.93 -7.58 10.98
C HIS A 35 -15.59 -7.63 9.49
N LEU A 36 -14.28 -7.68 9.21
CA LEU A 36 -13.80 -7.82 7.84
C LEU A 36 -14.13 -9.23 7.34
N THR A 37 -15.13 -9.35 6.48
CA THR A 37 -15.60 -10.66 5.98
C THR A 37 -14.66 -11.27 4.94
N ASN A 38 -13.85 -10.45 4.28
CA ASN A 38 -12.91 -10.90 3.26
C ASN A 38 -11.68 -9.97 3.17
N VAL A 39 -10.55 -10.41 3.74
CA VAL A 39 -9.27 -9.70 3.66
C VAL A 39 -8.77 -9.59 2.22
N SER A 40 -9.06 -10.57 1.35
CA SER A 40 -8.58 -10.51 -0.04
C SER A 40 -9.18 -9.33 -0.82
N GLU A 41 -10.44 -8.96 -0.57
CA GLU A 41 -11.08 -7.80 -1.19
C GLU A 41 -10.42 -6.48 -0.78
N LEU A 42 -9.87 -6.41 0.44
CA LEU A 42 -9.10 -5.26 0.90
C LEU A 42 -7.83 -5.08 0.08
N PHE A 43 -7.06 -6.16 -0.15
CA PHE A 43 -5.86 -6.11 -0.98
C PHE A 43 -6.16 -5.91 -2.47
N ILE A 44 -7.26 -6.47 -2.98
CA ILE A 44 -7.76 -6.16 -4.33
C ILE A 44 -8.07 -4.66 -4.45
N THR A 45 -8.64 -4.06 -3.41
CA THR A 45 -8.94 -2.62 -3.39
C THR A 45 -7.68 -1.77 -3.35
N LEU A 46 -6.69 -2.11 -2.52
CA LEU A 46 -5.38 -1.43 -2.52
C LEU A 46 -4.71 -1.53 -3.89
N LYS A 47 -4.73 -2.71 -4.53
CA LYS A 47 -4.23 -2.87 -5.90
C LYS A 47 -4.96 -1.97 -6.89
N LYS A 48 -6.29 -1.85 -6.80
CA LYS A 48 -7.08 -0.96 -7.66
C LYS A 48 -6.70 0.51 -7.45
N VAL A 49 -6.40 0.92 -6.23
CA VAL A 49 -5.90 2.28 -5.93
C VAL A 49 -4.55 2.50 -6.62
N ILE A 50 -3.59 1.61 -6.40
CA ILE A 50 -2.26 1.70 -7.01
C ILE A 50 -2.38 1.70 -8.54
N ASN A 51 -3.13 0.77 -9.14
CA ASN A 51 -3.26 0.64 -10.60
C ASN A 51 -3.90 1.85 -11.29
N ARG A 52 -4.53 2.77 -10.57
CA ARG A 52 -5.10 4.00 -11.12
C ARG A 52 -4.11 5.16 -11.15
N LEU A 53 -2.93 4.98 -10.56
CA LEU A 53 -1.91 6.02 -10.56
C LEU A 53 -1.37 6.23 -11.98
N GLU A 54 -1.51 7.46 -12.43
CA GLU A 54 -0.85 8.01 -13.63
C GLU A 54 0.30 8.96 -13.23
N THR A 55 0.32 9.40 -11.98
CA THR A 55 1.38 10.19 -11.34
C THR A 55 1.63 9.66 -9.92
N PRO A 56 2.80 9.92 -9.32
CA PRO A 56 3.02 9.62 -7.90
C PRO A 56 2.02 10.35 -7.00
N PHE A 57 1.89 9.85 -5.78
CA PHE A 57 1.27 10.59 -4.68
C PHE A 57 2.10 11.84 -4.34
N ILE A 58 1.46 12.81 -3.68
CA ILE A 58 2.02 14.16 -3.52
C ILE A 58 2.36 14.46 -2.05
N ASP A 59 1.56 13.95 -1.11
CA ASP A 59 1.56 14.34 0.30
C ASP A 59 1.53 13.12 1.24
N GLU A 60 2.46 12.19 1.02
CA GLU A 60 2.69 11.00 1.85
C GLU A 60 1.48 10.07 2.00
N GLU A 61 0.60 10.00 0.99
CA GLU A 61 -0.54 9.10 0.99
C GLU A 61 -0.14 7.63 1.16
N GLU A 62 1.07 7.23 0.75
CA GLU A 62 1.63 5.89 1.00
C GLU A 62 1.73 5.56 2.49
N SER A 63 2.18 6.52 3.31
CA SER A 63 2.36 6.33 4.75
C SER A 63 1.02 6.10 5.44
N ARG A 64 -0.01 6.84 5.01
CA ARG A 64 -1.38 6.75 5.53
C ARG A 64 -2.05 5.45 5.10
N LEU A 65 -1.91 5.06 3.83
CA LEU A 65 -2.35 3.75 3.34
C LEU A 65 -1.68 2.62 4.14
N ALA A 66 -0.36 2.68 4.31
CA ALA A 66 0.37 1.67 5.08
C ALA A 66 -0.11 1.61 6.53
N SER A 67 -0.39 2.76 7.15
CA SER A 67 -0.89 2.88 8.52
C SER A 67 -2.27 2.23 8.68
N ALA A 68 -3.17 2.37 7.70
CA ALA A 68 -4.49 1.75 7.74
C ALA A 68 -4.40 0.22 7.88
N PHE A 69 -3.50 -0.42 7.14
CA PHE A 69 -3.27 -1.87 7.23
C PHE A 69 -2.58 -2.25 8.54
N LYS A 70 -1.62 -1.45 9.00
CA LYS A 70 -0.99 -1.64 10.31
C LYS A 70 -2.05 -1.70 11.43
N LEU A 71 -2.98 -0.74 11.43
CA LEU A 71 -4.07 -0.71 12.40
C LEU A 71 -4.96 -1.95 12.33
N GLY A 72 -5.24 -2.47 11.13
CA GLY A 72 -6.00 -3.71 10.96
C GLY A 72 -5.30 -4.95 11.49
N VAL A 73 -3.98 -5.07 11.28
CA VAL A 73 -3.17 -6.17 11.84
C VAL A 73 -3.09 -6.06 13.36
N GLN A 74 -2.84 -4.87 13.90
CA GLN A 74 -2.76 -4.65 15.35
C GLN A 74 -4.08 -4.90 16.09
N ALA A 75 -5.21 -4.68 15.42
CA ALA A 75 -6.54 -4.97 15.96
C ALA A 75 -6.98 -6.43 15.71
N GLU A 76 -6.10 -7.28 15.16
CA GLU A 76 -6.37 -8.68 14.83
C GLU A 76 -7.52 -8.90 13.82
N ASN A 77 -7.97 -7.83 13.14
CA ASN A 77 -8.95 -7.90 12.06
C ASN A 77 -8.31 -8.31 10.72
N ILE A 78 -6.98 -8.31 10.65
CA ILE A 78 -6.19 -8.88 9.56
C ILE A 78 -5.17 -9.81 10.20
N SER A 79 -5.24 -11.11 9.90
CA SER A 79 -4.23 -12.06 10.37
C SER A 79 -2.87 -11.78 9.71
N VAL A 80 -1.78 -12.11 10.40
CA VAL A 80 -0.42 -12.02 9.82
C VAL A 80 -0.33 -12.83 8.52
N GLU A 81 -0.93 -14.03 8.50
CA GLU A 81 -0.97 -14.89 7.33
C GLU A 81 -1.67 -14.23 6.13
N ASP A 82 -2.85 -13.65 6.34
CA ASP A 82 -3.58 -12.97 5.26
C ASP A 82 -2.89 -11.68 4.82
N PHE A 83 -2.24 -10.98 5.74
CA PHE A 83 -1.43 -9.80 5.42
C PHE A 83 -0.27 -10.17 4.50
N ILE A 84 0.47 -11.23 4.82
CA ILE A 84 1.57 -11.77 4.01
C ILE A 84 1.07 -12.22 2.63
N LYS A 85 -0.04 -12.96 2.56
CA LYS A 85 -0.67 -13.36 1.28
C LYS A 85 -1.02 -12.14 0.43
N GLY A 86 -1.55 -11.10 1.06
CA GLY A 86 -1.86 -9.84 0.41
C GLY A 86 -0.64 -9.12 -0.15
N ILE A 87 0.46 -9.05 0.62
CA ILE A 87 1.75 -8.52 0.14
C ILE A 87 2.24 -9.28 -1.09
N GLN A 88 2.26 -10.62 -1.02
CA GLN A 88 2.72 -11.46 -2.12
C GLN A 88 1.86 -11.29 -3.38
N TYR A 89 0.53 -11.19 -3.20
CA TYR A 89 -0.41 -10.96 -4.28
C TYR A 89 -0.16 -9.64 -5.01
N ILE A 90 -0.11 -8.51 -4.28
CA ILE A 90 0.07 -7.19 -4.90
C ILE A 90 1.44 -7.11 -5.57
N ASP A 91 2.49 -7.55 -4.88
CA ASP A 91 3.85 -7.54 -5.42
C ASP A 91 3.93 -8.28 -6.76
N LYS A 92 3.42 -9.51 -6.82
CA LYS A 92 3.38 -10.29 -8.06
C LYS A 92 2.64 -9.55 -9.19
N GLU A 93 1.47 -9.01 -8.90
CA GLU A 93 0.64 -8.33 -9.89
C GLU A 93 1.29 -7.06 -10.44
N LEU A 94 1.95 -6.28 -9.59
CA LEU A 94 2.64 -5.06 -10.01
C LEU A 94 3.90 -5.35 -10.83
N TRP A 95 4.67 -6.39 -10.45
CA TRP A 95 5.81 -6.85 -11.25
C TRP A 95 5.38 -7.39 -12.61
N MET A 96 4.25 -8.09 -12.71
CA MET A 96 3.70 -8.55 -13.99
C MET A 96 3.31 -7.40 -14.93
N GLN A 97 2.94 -6.24 -14.37
CA GLN A 97 2.53 -5.06 -15.12
C GLN A 97 3.68 -4.09 -15.40
N TYR A 98 4.82 -4.27 -14.75
CA TYR A 98 5.95 -3.36 -14.85
C TYR A 98 6.53 -3.32 -16.26
N ASP A 99 6.65 -2.11 -16.80
CA ASP A 99 7.20 -1.83 -18.10
C ASP A 99 7.99 -0.51 -17.99
N ALA A 100 9.32 -0.60 -18.01
CA ALA A 100 10.20 0.56 -17.84
C ALA A 100 10.00 1.66 -18.90
N THR A 101 9.32 1.35 -20.01
CA THR A 101 8.98 2.33 -21.05
C THR A 101 7.67 3.09 -20.74
N LYS A 102 6.90 2.64 -19.76
CA LYS A 102 5.62 3.22 -19.34
C LYS A 102 5.72 3.80 -17.95
N LEU A 103 5.81 5.12 -17.91
CA LEU A 103 6.06 5.91 -16.71
C LEU A 103 5.06 5.64 -15.57
N ASN A 104 3.77 5.45 -15.90
CA ASN A 104 2.76 5.12 -14.90
C ASN A 104 3.02 3.78 -14.20
N THR A 105 3.53 2.76 -14.90
CA THR A 105 3.88 1.47 -14.28
C THR A 105 5.09 1.60 -13.34
N CYS A 106 6.03 2.49 -13.66
CA CYS A 106 7.12 2.85 -12.77
C CYS A 106 6.60 3.52 -11.49
N TYR A 107 5.66 4.47 -11.62
CA TYR A 107 5.05 5.13 -10.46
C TYR A 107 4.30 4.17 -9.55
N ARG A 108 3.54 3.24 -10.14
CA ARG A 108 2.81 2.20 -9.41
C ARG A 108 3.74 1.31 -8.61
N LEU A 109 4.82 0.84 -9.25
CA LEU A 109 5.81 0.00 -8.59
C LEU A 109 6.55 0.77 -7.51
N HIS A 110 6.93 2.03 -7.76
CA HIS A 110 7.59 2.87 -6.76
C HIS A 110 6.69 3.13 -5.54
N THR A 111 5.41 3.46 -5.77
CA THR A 111 4.42 3.63 -4.70
C THR A 111 4.31 2.37 -3.84
N TRP A 112 4.28 1.20 -4.47
CA TRP A 112 4.29 -0.08 -3.75
C TRP A 112 5.55 -0.26 -2.91
N THR A 113 6.73 0.03 -3.47
CA THR A 113 8.00 -0.01 -2.73
C THR A 113 7.99 0.95 -1.53
N LEU A 114 7.42 2.15 -1.66
CA LEU A 114 7.28 3.09 -0.54
C LEU A 114 6.34 2.53 0.55
N ILE A 115 5.21 1.92 0.19
CA ILE A 115 4.33 1.24 1.15
C ILE A 115 5.09 0.12 1.89
N LEU A 116 5.88 -0.69 1.18
CA LEU A 116 6.71 -1.73 1.78
C LEU A 116 7.73 -1.15 2.77
N HIS A 117 8.40 -0.04 2.46
CA HIS A 117 9.31 0.62 3.42
C HIS A 117 8.59 1.06 4.71
N HIS A 118 7.38 1.60 4.60
CA HIS A 118 6.60 1.96 5.79
C HIS A 118 6.26 0.72 6.61
N TRP A 119 5.86 -0.38 5.97
CA TRP A 119 5.60 -1.63 6.68
C TRP A 119 6.85 -2.24 7.31
N LEU A 120 8.04 -2.10 6.69
CA LEU A 120 9.30 -2.52 7.31
C LEU A 120 9.53 -1.83 8.67
N ILE A 121 9.23 -0.53 8.74
CA ILE A 121 9.35 0.26 9.98
C ILE A 121 8.22 -0.09 10.95
N PHE A 122 6.97 -0.15 10.48
CA PHE A 122 5.79 -0.37 11.34
C PHE A 122 5.77 -1.76 11.98
N PHE A 123 6.33 -2.75 11.29
CA PHE A 123 6.38 -4.14 11.72
C PHE A 123 7.82 -4.61 12.03
N SER A 124 8.69 -3.70 12.48
CA SER A 124 10.10 -4.01 12.77
C SER A 124 10.30 -5.14 13.79
N ASN A 125 9.30 -5.37 14.65
CA ASN A 125 9.30 -6.39 15.71
C ASN A 125 8.53 -7.67 15.32
N ASP A 126 7.83 -7.68 14.18
CA ASP A 126 7.15 -8.87 13.67
C ASP A 126 8.08 -9.56 12.66
N SER A 127 8.68 -10.68 13.05
CA SER A 127 9.70 -11.35 12.24
C SER A 127 9.15 -11.90 10.91
N GLU A 128 7.89 -12.33 10.88
CA GLU A 128 7.29 -12.93 9.69
C GLU A 128 6.99 -11.85 8.64
N ILE A 129 6.33 -10.76 9.07
CA ILE A 129 6.04 -9.62 8.21
C ILE A 129 7.34 -8.95 7.75
N LYS A 130 8.28 -8.72 8.67
CA LYS A 130 9.57 -8.13 8.34
C LYS A 130 10.31 -8.93 7.27
N SER A 131 10.40 -10.25 7.45
CA SER A 131 11.11 -11.13 6.52
C SER A 131 10.51 -11.07 5.11
N ILE A 132 9.18 -11.12 4.96
CA ILE A 132 8.57 -11.02 3.63
C ILE A 132 8.79 -9.63 3.02
N VAL A 133 8.69 -8.55 3.80
CA VAL A 133 8.87 -7.18 3.31
C VAL A 133 10.31 -6.96 2.85
N GLU A 134 11.31 -7.40 3.63
CA GLU A 134 12.72 -7.33 3.25
C GLU A 134 12.98 -8.13 1.97
N LEU A 135 12.41 -9.33 1.84
CA LEU A 135 12.52 -10.14 0.63
C LEU A 135 11.98 -9.39 -0.62
N LYS A 136 10.86 -8.67 -0.49
CA LYS A 136 10.29 -7.88 -1.59
C LYS A 136 11.12 -6.64 -1.92
N LEU A 137 11.58 -5.91 -0.91
CA LEU A 137 12.45 -4.74 -1.09
C LEU A 137 13.78 -5.13 -1.74
N ASN A 138 14.41 -6.21 -1.29
CA ASN A 138 15.64 -6.73 -1.87
C ASN A 138 15.46 -7.13 -3.33
N HIS A 139 14.35 -7.82 -3.66
CA HIS A 139 14.01 -8.12 -5.05
C HIS A 139 13.88 -6.85 -5.90
N TYR A 140 13.19 -5.82 -5.39
CA TYR A 140 13.08 -4.53 -6.09
C TYR A 140 14.44 -3.90 -6.36
N TYR A 141 15.27 -3.76 -5.33
CA TYR A 141 16.56 -3.10 -5.48
C TYR A 141 17.50 -3.85 -6.44
N GLN A 142 17.53 -5.18 -6.37
CA GLN A 142 18.27 -6.01 -7.32
C GLN A 142 17.79 -5.81 -8.76
N LYS A 143 16.46 -5.78 -8.97
CA LYS A 143 15.87 -5.55 -10.30
C LYS A 143 16.14 -4.14 -10.85
N MET A 144 16.27 -3.16 -9.96
CA MET A 144 16.61 -1.78 -10.34
C MET A 144 18.13 -1.53 -10.44
N GLY A 145 18.96 -2.56 -10.24
CA GLY A 145 20.41 -2.48 -10.42
C GLY A 145 21.17 -1.91 -9.23
N TYR A 146 20.54 -1.80 -8.05
CA TYR A 146 21.23 -1.48 -6.81
C TYR A 146 21.87 -2.76 -6.26
N ASN A 147 23.20 -2.74 -6.11
CA ASN A 147 23.96 -3.82 -5.48
C ASN A 147 24.32 -3.38 -4.05
N PHE A 148 23.98 -4.22 -3.07
CA PHE A 148 24.36 -4.06 -1.66
C PHE A 148 25.27 -5.21 -1.23
#